data_AF-A0A924RM43-F1
#
_entry.id   AF-A0A924RM43-F1
#
_cell.length_a   1.000
_cell.length_b   1.000
_cell.length_c   1.000
_cell.angle_alpha   90.00
_cell.angle_beta   90.00
_cell.angle_gamma   90.00
#
_symmetry.space_group_name_H-M   'P 1'
#
loop_
_entity.id
_entity.type
_entity.pdbx_description
1 polymer ?
#
loop_
_entity_poly.entity_id
_entity_poly.type
_entity_poly.pdbx_seq_one_letter_code
_entity_poly.pdbx_strand_id
1 'polypeptide(L)'
;MFIFLFFINVNSQTQENKNYNAIDAFIANPKPENLQNLDKIIIDFNANKSIKTKDELLSIVILNCNKAFYENQFGQIKKAVSSYESAWRIFSENKLNNYDIIEFCLKPLGNLYIKIGDYDNAENTIKQYYHLAFISKQIAVTHAAILNLSIVYQQSGRIDAS
;
A
#
# COMPACT_ATOMS: atom_id res chain seq x y z
N MET A 1 4.11 -56.94 2.12
CA MET A 1 3.78 -55.84 1.17
C MET A 1 3.35 -54.64 2.00
N PHE A 2 4.28 -53.72 2.27
CA PHE A 2 3.97 -52.49 3.01
C PHE A 2 3.46 -51.45 2.00
N ILE A 3 2.18 -51.12 2.08
CA ILE A 3 1.59 -50.02 1.31
C ILE A 3 1.94 -48.74 2.06
N PHE A 4 2.90 -47.98 1.54
CA PHE A 4 3.16 -46.62 1.98
C PHE A 4 2.05 -45.73 1.40
N LEU A 5 1.13 -45.29 2.25
CA LEU A 5 0.15 -44.26 1.90
C LEU A 5 0.91 -42.94 1.77
N PHE A 6 1.19 -42.53 0.53
CA PHE A 6 1.52 -41.14 0.23
C PHE A 6 0.31 -40.30 0.60
N PHE A 7 0.39 -39.58 1.72
CA PHE A 7 -0.49 -38.45 1.95
C PHE A 7 -0.17 -37.42 0.88
N ILE A 8 -1.03 -37.36 -0.15
CA ILE A 8 -1.08 -36.23 -1.06
C ILE A 8 -1.44 -35.04 -0.18
N ASN A 9 -0.46 -34.18 0.08
CA ASN A 9 -0.69 -32.88 0.70
C ASN A 9 -1.68 -32.14 -0.19
N VAL A 10 -2.93 -32.06 0.25
CA VAL A 10 -3.92 -31.15 -0.30
C VAL A 10 -3.31 -29.77 -0.15
N ASN A 11 -3.02 -29.13 -1.28
CA ASN A 11 -2.32 -27.85 -1.37
C ASN A 11 -3.12 -26.78 -0.61
N SER A 12 -2.84 -26.59 0.69
CA SER A 12 -3.43 -25.52 1.48
C SER A 12 -2.78 -24.23 1.04
N GLN A 13 -3.41 -23.53 0.09
CA GLN A 13 -2.89 -22.25 -0.37
C GLN A 13 -2.77 -21.28 0.81
N THR A 14 -1.56 -20.77 1.03
CA THR A 14 -1.27 -19.81 2.10
C THR A 14 -2.13 -18.56 1.93
N GLN A 15 -2.41 -17.84 3.03
CA GLN A 15 -3.20 -16.60 2.95
C GLN A 15 -2.51 -15.57 2.04
N GLU A 16 -1.18 -15.50 2.08
CA GLU A 16 -0.36 -14.72 1.15
C GLU A 16 -0.70 -15.05 -0.32
N ASN A 17 -0.65 -16.32 -0.71
CA ASN A 17 -0.92 -16.72 -2.09
C ASN A 17 -2.37 -16.42 -2.51
N LYS A 18 -3.34 -16.48 -1.58
CA LYS A 18 -4.72 -16.08 -1.86
C LYS A 18 -4.81 -14.59 -2.17
N ASN A 19 -4.09 -13.76 -1.42
CA ASN A 19 -4.07 -12.32 -1.61
C ASN A 19 -3.45 -11.95 -2.96
N TYR A 20 -2.32 -12.55 -3.34
CA TYR A 20 -1.72 -12.31 -4.66
C TYR A 20 -2.62 -12.75 -5.81
N ASN A 21 -3.20 -13.95 -5.74
CA ASN A 21 -4.12 -14.42 -6.77
C ASN A 21 -5.35 -13.50 -6.94
N ALA A 22 -5.84 -12.91 -5.85
CA ALA A 22 -6.95 -11.97 -5.92
C ALA A 22 -6.56 -10.65 -6.58
N ILE A 23 -5.34 -10.16 -6.34
CA ILE A 23 -4.79 -9.00 -7.04
C ILE A 23 -4.68 -9.30 -8.53
N ASP A 24 -4.09 -10.44 -8.92
CA ASP A 24 -3.92 -10.84 -10.32
C ASP A 24 -5.27 -10.96 -11.03
N ALA A 25 -6.24 -11.61 -10.38
CA ALA A 25 -7.60 -11.74 -10.92
C ALA A 25 -8.29 -10.38 -11.09
N PHE A 26 -8.07 -9.44 -10.17
CA PHE A 26 -8.59 -8.08 -10.30
C PHE A 26 -7.91 -7.31 -11.44
N ILE A 27 -6.57 -7.36 -11.53
CA ILE A 27 -5.79 -6.67 -12.57
C ILE A 27 -6.15 -7.18 -13.97
N ALA A 28 -6.49 -8.46 -14.12
CA ALA A 28 -6.93 -9.01 -15.40
C ALA A 28 -8.25 -8.41 -15.91
N ASN A 29 -9.09 -7.85 -15.03
CA ASN A 29 -10.36 -7.23 -15.38
C ASN A 29 -10.76 -6.14 -14.38
N PRO A 30 -10.05 -4.99 -14.39
CA PRO A 30 -10.18 -3.98 -13.36
C PRO A 30 -11.49 -3.22 -13.57
N LYS A 31 -12.42 -3.39 -12.63
CA LYS A 31 -13.70 -2.68 -12.63
C LYS A 31 -14.03 -2.17 -11.23
N PRO A 32 -14.71 -1.02 -11.10
CA PRO A 32 -15.11 -0.49 -9.80
C PRO A 32 -15.91 -1.52 -8.97
N GLU A 33 -16.81 -2.27 -9.59
CA GLU A 33 -17.61 -3.29 -8.92
C GLU A 33 -16.79 -4.49 -8.41
N ASN A 34 -15.60 -4.74 -8.97
CA ASN A 34 -14.74 -5.84 -8.55
C ASN A 34 -13.88 -5.48 -7.33
N LEU A 35 -13.79 -4.20 -6.94
CA LEU A 35 -13.05 -3.77 -5.74
C LEU A 35 -13.62 -4.38 -4.47
N GLN A 36 -14.92 -4.67 -4.43
CA GLN A 36 -15.58 -5.30 -3.28
C GLN A 36 -14.98 -6.69 -2.95
N ASN A 37 -14.42 -7.39 -3.94
CA ASN A 37 -13.76 -8.67 -3.72
C ASN A 37 -12.45 -8.49 -2.94
N LEU A 38 -11.70 -7.42 -3.23
CA LEU A 38 -10.49 -7.06 -2.48
C LEU A 38 -10.85 -6.58 -1.06
N ASP A 39 -11.92 -5.79 -0.92
CA ASP A 39 -12.43 -5.37 0.40
C ASP A 39 -12.78 -6.56 1.29
N LYS A 40 -13.47 -7.56 0.72
CA LYS A 40 -13.82 -8.78 1.46
C LYS A 40 -12.59 -9.50 1.99
N ILE A 41 -11.53 -9.63 1.18
CA ILE A 41 -10.28 -10.26 1.60
C ILE A 41 -9.64 -9.49 2.76
N ILE A 42 -9.60 -8.15 2.68
CA ILE A 42 -9.06 -7.31 3.76
C ILE A 42 -9.89 -7.48 5.04
N ILE A 43 -11.22 -7.48 4.93
CA ILE A 43 -12.13 -7.66 6.06
C ILE A 43 -11.90 -9.02 6.72
N ASP A 44 -11.89 -10.10 5.94
CA ASP A 44 -11.70 -11.46 6.43
C ASP A 44 -10.31 -11.62 7.08
N PHE A 45 -9.27 -11.02 6.48
CA PHE A 45 -7.92 -10.99 7.05
C PHE A 45 -7.86 -10.28 8.41
N ASN A 46 -8.53 -9.12 8.52
CA ASN A 46 -8.57 -8.35 9.76
C ASN A 46 -9.40 -9.05 10.84
N ALA A 47 -10.50 -9.70 10.47
CA ALA A 47 -11.34 -10.46 11.39
C ALA A 47 -10.66 -11.75 11.89
N ASN A 48 -9.69 -12.28 11.13
CA ASN A 48 -8.94 -13.46 11.53
C ASN A 48 -8.07 -13.17 12.77
N LYS A 49 -8.31 -13.94 13.84
CA LYS A 49 -7.61 -13.84 15.13
C LYS A 49 -6.31 -14.64 15.20
N SER A 50 -5.95 -15.38 14.15
CA SER A 50 -4.65 -16.05 14.09
C SER A 50 -3.51 -15.04 14.12
N ILE A 51 -2.36 -15.47 14.65
CA ILE A 51 -1.12 -14.71 14.53
C ILE A 51 -0.79 -14.61 13.04
N LYS A 52 -0.61 -13.38 12.55
CA LYS A 52 -0.32 -13.08 11.15
C LYS A 52 1.19 -13.10 10.95
N THR A 53 1.66 -13.77 9.91
CA THR A 53 3.09 -13.74 9.54
C THR A 53 3.44 -12.40 8.87
N LYS A 54 4.74 -12.09 8.76
CA LYS A 54 5.18 -10.89 8.04
C LYS A 54 4.81 -10.94 6.56
N ASP A 55 4.88 -12.10 5.93
CA ASP A 55 4.54 -12.29 4.51
C ASP A 55 3.05 -12.11 4.28
N GLU A 56 2.22 -12.63 5.19
CA GLU A 56 0.77 -12.40 5.20
C GLU A 56 0.44 -10.92 5.34
N LEU A 57 1.08 -10.22 6.27
CA LEU A 57 0.91 -8.76 6.44
C LEU A 57 1.37 -7.99 5.19
N LEU A 58 2.52 -8.37 4.61
CA LEU A 58 3.06 -7.72 3.42
C LEU A 58 2.14 -7.90 2.22
N SER A 59 1.57 -9.09 2.04
CA SER A 59 0.60 -9.34 0.97
C SER A 59 -0.66 -8.45 1.09
N ILE A 60 -1.08 -8.11 2.32
CA ILE A 60 -2.19 -7.17 2.56
C ILE A 60 -1.77 -5.72 2.34
N VAL A 61 -0.52 -5.35 2.63
CA VAL A 61 0.02 -4.03 2.23
C VAL A 61 -0.05 -3.88 0.71
N ILE A 62 0.46 -4.87 -0.03
CA ILE A 62 0.48 -4.87 -1.50
C ILE A 62 -0.95 -4.84 -2.05
N LEU A 63 -1.87 -5.61 -1.46
CA LEU A 63 -3.28 -5.60 -1.84
C LEU A 63 -3.91 -4.22 -1.64
N ASN A 64 -3.70 -3.58 -0.49
CA ASN A 64 -4.21 -2.22 -0.24
C ASN A 64 -3.60 -1.19 -1.19
N CYS A 65 -2.30 -1.27 -1.53
CA CYS A 65 -1.68 -0.35 -2.48
C CYS A 65 -2.25 -0.50 -3.90
N ASN A 66 -2.44 -1.73 -4.36
CA ASN A 66 -3.09 -2.00 -5.65
C ASN A 66 -4.53 -1.52 -5.66
N LYS A 67 -5.29 -1.85 -4.61
CA LYS A 67 -6.66 -1.38 -4.45
C LYS A 67 -6.75 0.15 -4.51
N ALA A 68 -5.89 0.84 -3.75
CA ALA A 68 -5.84 2.29 -3.70
C ALA A 68 -5.53 2.93 -5.07
N PHE A 69 -4.58 2.34 -5.81
CA PHE A 69 -4.26 2.77 -7.16
C PHE A 69 -5.51 2.77 -8.05
N TYR A 70 -6.27 1.67 -8.07
CA TYR A 70 -7.48 1.57 -8.88
C TYR A 70 -8.65 2.39 -8.36
N GLU A 71 -8.81 2.53 -7.03
CA GLU A 71 -9.76 3.46 -6.44
C GLU A 71 -9.53 4.88 -6.98
N ASN A 72 -8.26 5.33 -7.05
CA ASN A 72 -7.93 6.62 -7.64
C ASN A 72 -8.24 6.67 -9.15
N GLN A 73 -7.91 5.62 -9.92
CA GLN A 73 -8.24 5.56 -11.35
C GLN A 73 -9.75 5.65 -11.60
N PHE A 74 -10.57 5.11 -10.69
CA PHE A 74 -12.03 5.18 -10.76
C PHE A 74 -12.62 6.45 -10.11
N GLY A 75 -11.78 7.43 -9.74
CA GLY A 75 -12.21 8.69 -9.13
C GLY A 75 -12.63 8.60 -7.67
N GLN A 76 -12.44 7.45 -7.01
CA GLN A 76 -12.77 7.21 -5.60
C GLN A 76 -11.64 7.71 -4.67
N ILE A 77 -11.22 8.97 -4.83
CA ILE A 77 -10.01 9.54 -4.20
C ILE A 77 -9.98 9.35 -2.68
N LYS A 78 -11.09 9.61 -1.98
CA LYS A 78 -11.14 9.45 -0.51
C LYS A 78 -10.88 8.01 -0.08
N LYS A 79 -11.39 7.02 -0.83
CA LYS A 79 -11.12 5.60 -0.53
C LYS A 79 -9.67 5.24 -0.82
N ALA A 80 -9.13 5.74 -1.93
CA ALA A 80 -7.72 5.54 -2.27
C ALA A 80 -6.78 6.04 -1.16
N VAL A 81 -7.06 7.23 -0.61
CA VAL A 81 -6.33 7.75 0.56
C VAL A 81 -6.41 6.76 1.73
N SER A 82 -7.61 6.35 2.16
CA SER A 82 -7.77 5.41 3.27
C SER A 82 -7.11 4.04 3.05
N SER A 83 -7.13 3.54 1.82
CA SER A 83 -6.46 2.28 1.46
C SER A 83 -4.93 2.44 1.53
N TYR A 84 -4.36 3.53 1.01
CA TYR A 84 -2.93 3.81 1.15
C TYR A 84 -2.50 4.05 2.61
N GLU A 85 -3.28 4.78 3.40
CA GLU A 85 -3.01 4.95 4.84
C GLU A 85 -2.99 3.60 5.58
N SER A 86 -3.93 2.72 5.25
CA SER A 86 -4.00 1.37 5.80
C SER A 86 -2.75 0.55 5.42
N ALA A 87 -2.33 0.61 4.16
CA ALA A 87 -1.11 -0.05 3.69
C ALA A 87 0.12 0.47 4.45
N TRP A 88 0.27 1.79 4.56
CA TRP A 88 1.40 2.41 5.25
C TRP A 88 1.43 2.06 6.74
N ARG A 89 0.28 2.13 7.42
CA ARG A 89 0.17 1.77 8.84
C ARG A 89 0.60 0.32 9.08
N ILE A 90 0.09 -0.63 8.30
CA ILE A 90 0.45 -2.05 8.43
C ILE A 90 1.96 -2.23 8.19
N PHE A 91 2.50 -1.61 7.13
CA PHE A 91 3.91 -1.73 6.78
C PHE A 91 4.84 -1.19 7.88
N SER A 92 4.53 -0.01 8.40
CA SER A 92 5.34 0.70 9.39
C SER A 92 5.24 0.07 10.79
N GLU A 93 4.03 -0.22 11.29
CA GLU A 93 3.81 -0.81 12.63
C GLU A 93 4.48 -2.18 12.77
N ASN A 94 4.55 -2.95 11.68
CA ASN A 94 5.09 -4.31 11.69
C ASN A 94 6.55 -4.39 11.20
N LYS A 95 7.18 -3.24 10.91
CA LYS A 95 8.57 -3.15 10.40
C LYS A 95 8.78 -4.12 9.23
N LEU A 96 7.87 -4.03 8.25
CA LEU A 96 7.94 -4.83 7.04
C LEU A 96 9.03 -4.28 6.11
N ASN A 97 9.46 -5.10 5.16
CA ASN A 97 10.48 -4.78 4.17
C ASN A 97 10.16 -5.54 2.87
N ASN A 98 11.11 -5.60 1.93
CA ASN A 98 10.97 -6.33 0.65
C ASN A 98 9.81 -5.83 -0.24
N TYR A 99 9.43 -4.57 -0.09
CA TYR A 99 8.48 -3.89 -0.95
C TYR A 99 8.85 -2.42 -1.05
N ASP A 100 8.77 -1.86 -2.26
CA ASP A 100 9.03 -0.44 -2.48
C ASP A 100 7.81 0.39 -2.03
N ILE A 101 7.68 0.52 -0.71
CA ILE A 101 6.59 1.27 -0.08
C ILE A 101 6.63 2.75 -0.44
N ILE A 102 7.80 3.29 -0.82
CA ILE A 102 7.92 4.67 -1.24
C ILE A 102 7.20 4.85 -2.58
N GLU A 103 7.55 4.01 -3.56
CA GLU A 103 6.99 4.09 -4.91
C GLU A 103 5.50 3.78 -4.92
N PHE A 104 5.09 2.67 -4.31
CA PHE A 104 3.75 2.14 -4.49
C PHE A 104 2.73 2.63 -3.46
N CYS A 105 3.15 3.31 -2.39
CA CYS A 105 2.25 3.80 -1.35
C CYS A 105 2.46 5.28 -1.02
N LEU A 106 3.64 5.68 -0.57
CA LEU A 106 3.84 7.01 0.01
C LEU A 106 3.82 8.13 -1.04
N LYS A 107 4.45 7.93 -2.21
CA LYS A 107 4.36 8.88 -3.33
C LYS A 107 2.91 9.10 -3.80
N PRO A 108 2.13 8.06 -4.15
CA PRO A 108 0.74 8.27 -4.58
C PRO A 108 -0.12 8.86 -3.45
N LEU A 109 0.07 8.45 -2.19
CA LEU A 109 -0.63 9.04 -1.05
C LEU A 109 -0.36 10.54 -0.90
N GLY A 110 0.91 10.96 -0.94
CA GLY A 110 1.29 12.38 -0.88
C GLY A 110 0.67 13.19 -2.02
N ASN A 111 0.66 12.65 -3.24
CA ASN A 111 0.02 13.29 -4.38
C ASN A 111 -1.49 13.43 -4.21
N LEU A 112 -2.16 12.42 -3.63
CA LEU A 112 -3.60 12.49 -3.36
C LEU A 112 -3.92 13.54 -2.29
N TYR A 113 -3.10 13.66 -1.25
CA TYR A 113 -3.26 14.71 -0.24
C TYR A 113 -3.13 16.11 -0.84
N ILE A 114 -2.12 16.34 -1.70
CA ILE A 114 -2.00 17.58 -2.47
C ILE A 114 -3.27 17.85 -3.28
N LYS A 115 -3.77 16.83 -4.01
CA LYS A 115 -4.94 16.94 -4.89
C LYS A 115 -6.22 17.34 -4.15
N ILE A 116 -6.39 16.92 -2.89
CA ILE A 116 -7.56 17.26 -2.07
C ILE A 116 -7.34 18.49 -1.17
N GLY A 117 -6.18 19.15 -1.27
CA GLY A 117 -5.83 20.33 -0.47
C GLY A 117 -5.46 20.04 0.98
N ASP A 118 -5.19 18.78 1.32
CA ASP A 118 -4.75 18.37 2.66
C ASP A 118 -3.22 18.45 2.74
N TYR A 119 -2.72 19.69 2.76
CA TYR A 119 -1.29 19.97 2.68
C TYR A 119 -0.51 19.50 3.90
N ASP A 120 -1.14 19.39 5.06
CA ASP A 120 -0.47 18.95 6.28
C ASP A 120 -0.19 17.44 6.22
N ASN A 121 -1.16 16.64 5.79
CA ASN A 121 -0.92 15.22 5.56
C ASN A 121 -0.02 14.95 4.35
N ALA A 122 -0.08 15.79 3.31
CA ALA A 122 0.88 15.73 2.21
C ALA A 122 2.32 15.93 2.72
N GLU A 123 2.57 17.00 3.48
CA GLU A 123 3.88 17.31 4.05
C GLU A 123 4.41 16.18 4.93
N ASN A 124 3.57 15.68 5.84
CA ASN A 124 3.92 14.57 6.73
C ASN A 124 4.28 13.31 5.94
N THR A 125 3.50 12.96 4.92
CA THR A 125 3.75 11.80 4.06
C THR A 125 5.05 11.97 3.28
N ILE A 126 5.32 13.17 2.75
CA ILE A 126 6.52 13.47 1.98
C ILE A 126 7.78 13.43 2.83
N LYS A 127 7.74 13.99 4.05
CA LYS A 127 8.84 13.91 5.01
C LYS A 127 9.17 12.46 5.38
N GLN A 128 8.16 11.60 5.50
CA GLN A 128 8.36 10.18 5.77
C GLN A 128 9.09 9.48 4.63
N TYR A 129 8.66 9.64 3.37
CA TYR A 129 9.37 8.99 2.27
C TYR A 129 10.71 9.64 1.94
N TYR A 130 10.89 10.95 2.20
CA TYR A 130 12.21 11.59 2.20
C TYR A 130 13.16 10.88 3.16
N HIS A 131 12.73 10.67 4.40
CA HIS A 131 13.55 10.03 5.42
C HIS A 131 13.95 8.60 5.01
N LEU A 132 12.99 7.80 4.53
CA LEU A 132 13.26 6.44 4.04
C LEU A 132 14.22 6.45 2.84
N ALA A 133 14.01 7.33 1.86
CA ALA A 133 14.89 7.45 0.70
C ALA A 133 16.30 7.88 1.09
N PHE A 134 16.43 8.81 2.03
CA PHE A 134 17.71 9.31 2.53
C PHE A 134 18.53 8.20 3.20
N ILE A 135 17.93 7.44 4.13
CA ILE A 135 18.63 6.34 4.80
C ILE A 135 18.98 5.19 3.85
N SER A 136 18.15 4.96 2.82
CA SER A 136 18.39 3.97 1.78
C SER A 136 19.29 4.48 0.63
N LYS A 137 19.81 5.71 0.72
CA LYS A 137 20.67 6.35 -0.29
C LYS A 137 20.04 6.43 -1.70
N GLN A 138 18.71 6.54 -1.77
CA GLN A 138 17.96 6.71 -3.02
C GLN A 138 17.92 8.18 -3.44
N ILE A 139 19.05 8.71 -3.92
CA ILE A 139 19.26 10.15 -4.18
C ILE A 139 18.16 10.75 -5.08
N ALA A 140 17.75 10.05 -6.13
CA ALA A 140 16.69 10.54 -7.03
C ALA A 140 15.35 10.73 -6.31
N VAL A 141 14.99 9.81 -5.42
CA VAL A 141 13.76 9.88 -4.62
C VAL A 141 13.86 10.98 -3.57
N THR A 142 15.03 11.17 -2.96
CA THR A 142 15.30 12.28 -2.04
C THR A 142 15.09 13.65 -2.70
N HIS A 143 15.61 13.85 -3.92
CA HIS A 143 15.39 15.08 -4.66
C HIS A 143 13.92 15.29 -5.04
N ALA A 144 13.23 14.22 -5.48
CA ALA A 144 11.80 14.29 -5.77
C ALA A 144 10.98 14.66 -4.53
N ALA A 145 11.35 14.16 -3.36
CA ALA A 145 10.70 14.53 -2.10
C ALA A 145 10.85 16.02 -1.77
N ILE A 146 12.05 16.57 -1.94
CA ILE A 146 12.32 18.01 -1.72
C ILE A 146 11.45 18.84 -2.66
N LEU A 147 11.41 18.51 -3.95
CA LEU A 147 10.57 19.21 -4.93
C LEU A 147 9.10 19.16 -4.55
N ASN A 148 8.60 18.00 -4.12
CA ASN A 148 7.21 17.86 -3.69
C ASN A 148 6.91 18.64 -2.40
N LEU A 149 7.87 18.77 -1.47
CA LEU A 149 7.72 19.65 -0.30
C LEU A 149 7.60 21.11 -0.71
N SER A 150 8.45 21.60 -1.62
CA SER A 150 8.35 22.97 -2.12
C SER A 150 7.00 23.23 -2.78
N ILE A 151 6.46 22.27 -3.54
CA ILE A 151 5.09 22.36 -4.09
C ILE A 151 4.04 22.50 -2.98
N VAL A 152 4.12 21.66 -1.94
CA VAL A 152 3.19 21.72 -0.79
C VAL A 152 3.26 23.08 -0.09
N TYR A 153 4.45 23.59 0.16
CA TYR A 153 4.62 24.89 0.82
C TYR A 153 4.12 26.05 -0.04
N GLN A 154 4.39 26.04 -1.33
CA GLN A 154 3.85 27.04 -2.26
C GLN A 154 2.32 27.01 -2.30
N GLN A 155 1.71 25.82 -2.44
CA GLN A 155 0.27 25.67 -2.58
C GLN A 155 -0.50 25.92 -1.27
N SER A 156 0.12 25.66 -0.12
CA SER A 156 -0.44 25.98 1.20
C SER A 156 -0.27 27.45 1.61
N GLY A 157 0.43 28.26 0.81
CA GLY A 157 0.75 29.65 1.14
C GLY A 157 1.88 29.82 2.17
N ARG A 158 2.54 28.72 2.56
CA ARG A 158 3.67 28.69 3.50
C ARG A 158 5.00 28.97 2.78
N ILE A 159 5.07 30.06 2.02
CA ILE A 159 6.17 30.36 1.10
C ILE A 159 7.53 30.44 1.81
N ASP A 160 7.56 30.90 3.07
CA ASP A 160 8.79 30.98 3.87
C ASP A 160 9.41 29.61 4.20
N ALA A 161 8.67 28.52 4.01
CA ALA A 161 9.14 27.15 4.22
C ALA A 161 9.54 26.44 2.91
N SER A 162 9.32 27.07 1.74
CA SER A 162 9.57 26.51 0.40
C SER A 162 11.05 26.47 0.02
#